data_AF-A0AA41SRG7-F1
#
_entry.id   AF-A0AA41SRG7-F1
#
_cell.length_a   1.000
_cell.length_b   1.000
_cell.length_c   1.000
_cell.angle_alpha   90.00
_cell.angle_beta   90.00
_cell.angle_gamma   90.00
#
_symmetry.space_group_name_H-M   'P 1'
#
loop_
_entity.id
_entity.type
_entity.pdbx_description
1 polymer ?
#
loop_
_entity_poly.entity_id
_entity_poly.type
_entity_poly.pdbx_seq_one_letter_code
_entity_poly.pdbx_strand_id
1 'polypeptide(L)'
;MLIVVSIFCSPALLGSPMFLFLTVLSFLEACFSSAITPKMIVDSICERKTISYKGYMIQLFAEQFLAGAEVIVLLVMAYDRYVAICKPLRYSSIMNWRLCGILVGVS
;
A
#
# COMPACT_ATOMS: atom_id res chain seq x y z
N MET A 1 1.46 6.79 8.46
CA MET A 1 2.57 7.75 8.74
C MET A 1 3.67 7.23 9.69
N LEU A 2 3.34 6.60 10.83
CA LEU A 2 4.35 6.05 11.77
C LEU A 2 5.26 4.98 11.14
N ILE A 3 4.72 4.22 10.18
CA ILE A 3 5.43 3.16 9.44
C ILE A 3 6.59 3.75 8.63
N VAL A 4 6.39 4.88 7.94
CA VAL A 4 7.43 5.57 7.15
C VAL A 4 8.60 6.02 8.04
N VAL A 5 8.29 6.58 9.21
CA VAL A 5 9.29 7.06 10.17
C VAL A 5 10.12 5.90 10.73
N SER A 6 9.49 4.76 11.08
CA SER A 6 10.21 3.61 11.62
C SER A 6 11.16 2.98 10.59
N ILE A 7 10.76 3.02 9.31
CA ILE A 7 11.56 2.51 8.19
C ILE A 7 12.78 3.41 7.94
N PHE A 8 12.58 4.73 7.93
CA PHE A 8 13.67 5.68 7.70
C PHE A 8 14.72 5.67 8.83
N CYS A 9 14.30 5.36 10.05
CA CYS A 9 15.20 5.20 11.20
C CYS A 9 15.96 3.86 11.22
N SER A 10 15.61 2.88 10.37
CA SER A 10 16.17 1.53 10.42
C SER A 10 17.08 1.24 9.20
N PRO A 11 18.41 1.49 9.29
CA PRO A 11 19.34 1.28 8.18
C PRO A 11 19.44 -0.18 7.71
N ALA A 12 19.06 -1.15 8.55
CA ALA A 12 19.01 -2.57 8.19
C ALA A 12 17.92 -2.92 7.15
N LEU A 13 16.89 -2.07 7.00
CA LEU A 13 15.81 -2.29 6.04
C LEU A 13 16.12 -1.69 4.65
N LEU A 14 17.04 -0.74 4.52
CA LEU A 14 17.33 -0.01 3.28
C LEU A 14 17.78 -0.91 2.11
N GLY A 15 18.38 -2.06 2.40
CA GLY A 15 18.80 -3.05 1.40
C GLY A 15 17.81 -4.20 1.20
N SER A 16 16.68 -4.21 1.90
CA SER A 16 15.73 -5.33 1.92
C SER A 16 14.56 -5.09 0.95
N PRO A 17 14.06 -6.13 0.26
CA PRO A 17 12.83 -6.06 -0.53
C PRO A 17 11.62 -5.53 0.27
N MET A 18 11.64 -5.70 1.60
CA MET A 18 10.62 -5.20 2.52
C MET A 18 10.48 -3.66 2.50
N PHE A 19 11.57 -2.91 2.29
CA PHE A 19 11.51 -1.44 2.24
C PHE A 19 10.68 -0.94 1.05
N LEU A 20 10.81 -1.60 -0.11
CA LEU A 20 10.02 -1.27 -1.29
C LEU A 20 8.52 -1.47 -1.03
N PHE A 21 8.14 -2.64 -0.51
CA PHE A 21 6.73 -2.95 -0.23
C PHE A 21 6.12 -1.99 0.79
N LEU A 22 6.87 -1.64 1.84
CA LEU A 22 6.39 -0.70 2.83
C LEU A 22 6.27 0.74 2.30
N THR A 23 7.15 1.14 1.38
CA THR A 23 7.05 2.45 0.70
C THR A 23 5.78 2.52 -0.13
N VAL A 24 5.47 1.45 -0.88
CA VAL A 24 4.22 1.34 -1.67
C VAL A 24 3.00 1.31 -0.76
N LEU A 25 3.02 0.53 0.33
CA LEU A 25 1.95 0.48 1.31
C LEU A 25 1.65 1.86 1.91
N SER A 26 2.71 2.60 2.28
CA SER A 26 2.57 3.94 2.85
C SER A 26 2.00 4.95 1.83
N PHE A 27 2.35 4.80 0.55
CA PHE A 27 1.77 5.60 -0.52
C PHE A 27 0.28 5.29 -0.71
N LEU A 28 -0.11 4.01 -0.70
CA LEU A 28 -1.51 3.59 -0.78
C LEU A 28 -2.33 4.13 0.40
N GLU A 29 -1.82 4.01 1.63
CA GLU A 29 -2.44 4.55 2.84
C GLU A 29 -2.62 6.08 2.74
N ALA A 30 -1.63 6.81 2.21
CA ALA A 30 -1.72 8.25 2.00
C ALA A 30 -2.75 8.63 0.93
N CYS A 31 -2.81 7.91 -0.19
CA CYS A 31 -3.82 8.09 -1.23
C CYS A 31 -5.24 7.83 -0.70
N PHE A 32 -5.41 6.75 0.06
CA PHE A 32 -6.69 6.37 0.67
C PHE A 32 -7.16 7.44 1.68
N SER A 33 -6.28 7.88 2.57
CA SER A 33 -6.58 8.96 3.53
C SER A 33 -6.91 10.29 2.84
N SER A 34 -6.15 10.64 1.79
CA SER A 34 -6.39 11.85 0.98
C SER A 34 -7.71 11.78 0.19
N ALA A 35 -8.21 10.60 -0.17
CA ALA A 35 -9.51 10.45 -0.81
C ALA A 35 -10.68 10.58 0.19
N ILE A 36 -10.52 10.03 1.40
CA ILE A 36 -11.58 9.99 2.44
C ILE A 36 -11.71 11.33 3.16
N THR A 37 -10.60 11.97 3.53
CA THR A 37 -10.58 13.22 4.30
C THR A 37 -11.40 14.36 3.68
N PRO A 38 -11.21 14.72 2.38
CA PRO A 38 -12.01 15.79 1.76
C PRO A 38 -13.48 15.38 1.62
N LYS A 39 -13.78 14.08 1.45
CA LYS A 39 -15.14 13.55 1.37
C LYS A 39 -15.87 13.75 2.71
N MET A 40 -15.24 13.39 3.83
CA MET A 40 -15.77 13.57 5.18
C MET A 40 -16.01 15.04 5.53
N ILE A 41 -15.10 15.93 5.09
CA ILE A 41 -15.21 17.38 5.30
C ILE A 41 -16.35 17.95 4.46
N VAL A 42 -16.47 17.56 3.18
CA VAL A 42 -17.55 18.02 2.30
C VAL A 42 -18.92 17.51 2.77
N ASP A 43 -19.03 16.25 3.20
CA ASP A 43 -20.29 15.68 3.71
C ASP A 43 -20.71 16.33 5.03
N SER A 44 -19.76 16.77 5.87
CA SER A 44 -20.05 17.54 7.10
C SER A 44 -20.47 18.99 6.84
N ILE A 45 -19.95 19.64 5.80
CA ILE A 45 -20.21 21.07 5.52
C ILE A 45 -21.44 21.26 4.61
N CYS A 46 -21.79 20.27 3.79
CA CYS A 46 -22.96 20.31 2.91
C CYS A 46 -24.00 19.27 3.35
N GLU A 47 -25.04 19.69 4.08
CA GLU A 47 -26.28 18.89 4.26
C GLU A 47 -26.95 18.52 2.90
N ARG A 48 -26.54 19.14 1.79
CA ARG A 48 -26.95 18.81 0.42
C ARG A 48 -25.83 18.15 -0.37
N LYS A 49 -26.00 16.85 -0.65
CA LYS A 49 -25.18 16.07 -1.60
C LYS A 49 -25.25 16.65 -3.02
N THR A 50 -24.39 17.61 -3.35
CA THR A 50 -24.15 18.08 -4.73
C THR A 50 -23.04 17.32 -5.45
N ILE A 51 -22.60 16.18 -4.91
CA ILE A 51 -21.69 15.28 -5.61
C ILE A 51 -22.49 14.52 -6.66
N SER A 52 -22.13 14.66 -7.93
CA SER A 52 -22.74 13.90 -9.02
C SER A 52 -22.64 12.39 -8.74
N TYR A 53 -23.72 11.65 -8.98
CA TYR A 53 -23.77 10.19 -8.81
C TYR A 53 -22.59 9.48 -9.50
N LYS A 54 -22.18 9.97 -10.67
CA LYS A 54 -21.01 9.46 -11.41
C LYS A 54 -19.69 9.67 -10.66
N GLY A 55 -19.51 10.82 -10.00
CA GLY A 55 -18.31 11.12 -9.21
C GLY A 55 -18.21 10.27 -7.96
N TYR A 56 -19.34 10.05 -7.27
CA TYR A 56 -19.40 9.14 -6.11
C TYR A 56 -19.04 7.69 -6.49
N MET A 57 -19.59 7.18 -7.60
CA MET A 57 -19.30 5.83 -8.09
C MET A 57 -17.83 5.65 -8.47
N ILE A 58 -17.21 6.63 -9.15
CA ILE A 58 -15.78 6.60 -9.49
C ILE A 58 -14.93 6.56 -8.21
N GLN A 59 -15.29 7.36 -7.21
CA GLN A 59 -14.55 7.43 -5.97
C GLN A 59 -14.65 6.12 -5.16
N LEU A 60 -15.85 5.54 -5.06
CA LEU A 60 -16.04 4.24 -4.40
C LEU A 60 -15.24 3.13 -5.10
N PHE A 61 -15.23 3.14 -6.43
CA PHE A 61 -14.46 2.18 -7.22
C PHE A 61 -12.95 2.35 -7.03
N ALA A 62 -12.45 3.59 -7.00
CA ALA A 62 -11.06 3.89 -6.74
C ALA A 62 -10.62 3.48 -5.33
N GLU A 63 -11.45 3.76 -4.31
CA GLU A 63 -11.20 3.34 -2.92
C GLU A 63 -11.15 1.80 -2.82
N GLN A 64 -12.06 1.08 -3.47
CA GLN A 64 -12.06 -0.38 -3.51
C GLN A 64 -10.82 -0.95 -4.21
N PHE A 65 -10.37 -0.31 -5.29
CA PHE A 65 -9.17 -0.72 -6.02
C PHE A 65 -7.91 -0.50 -5.17
N LEU A 66 -7.78 0.66 -4.54
CA LEU A 66 -6.66 0.98 -3.63
C LEU A 66 -6.61 0.01 -2.44
N ALA A 67 -7.76 -0.30 -1.84
CA ALA A 67 -7.84 -1.28 -0.76
C ALA A 67 -7.43 -2.69 -1.23
N GLY A 68 -7.82 -3.08 -2.46
CA GLY A 68 -7.37 -4.34 -3.06
C GLY A 68 -5.85 -4.40 -3.24
N ALA A 69 -5.26 -3.33 -3.77
CA ALA A 69 -3.80 -3.19 -3.91
C ALA A 69 -3.10 -3.30 -2.55
N GLU A 70 -3.63 -2.65 -1.51
CA GLU A 70 -3.08 -2.70 -0.15
C GLU A 70 -3.04 -4.14 0.39
N VAL A 71 -4.12 -4.91 0.21
CA VAL A 71 -4.19 -6.32 0.63
C VAL A 71 -3.18 -7.17 -0.13
N ILE A 72 -3.00 -6.94 -1.43
CA ILE A 72 -2.00 -7.67 -2.24
C ILE A 72 -0.58 -7.39 -1.71
N VAL A 73 -0.25 -6.12 -1.46
CA VAL A 73 1.07 -5.74 -0.92
C VAL A 73 1.30 -6.37 0.46
N LEU A 74 0.29 -6.38 1.34
CA LEU A 74 0.35 -7.04 2.65
C LEU A 74 0.59 -8.55 2.52
N LEU A 75 -0.11 -9.22 1.59
CA LEU A 75 0.06 -10.64 1.33
C LEU A 75 1.48 -10.95 0.83
N VAL A 76 2.01 -10.13 -0.07
CA VAL A 76 3.38 -10.27 -0.58
C VAL A 76 4.41 -10.07 0.54
N MET A 77 4.19 -9.12 1.45
CA MET A 77 5.05 -8.94 2.63
C MET A 77 4.98 -10.13 3.60
N ALA A 78 3.80 -10.73 3.80
CA ALA A 78 3.68 -11.96 4.59
C ALA A 78 4.41 -13.13 3.93
N TYR A 79 4.29 -13.25 2.60
CA TYR A 79 5.01 -14.25 1.82
C TYR A 79 6.52 -14.06 1.87
N ASP A 80 7.02 -12.82 1.80
CA ASP A 80 8.43 -12.48 1.99
C ASP A 80 8.97 -13.04 3.31
N ARG A 81 8.28 -12.72 4.41
CA ARG A 81 8.67 -13.18 5.76
C ARG A 81 8.59 -14.70 5.89
N TYR A 82 7.59 -15.33 5.28
CA TYR A 82 7.46 -16.79 5.26
C TYR A 82 8.66 -17.45 4.55
N VAL A 83 9.04 -16.98 3.35
CA VAL A 83 10.18 -17.53 2.60
C VAL A 83 11.50 -17.28 3.32
N ALA A 84 11.67 -16.11 3.95
CA ALA A 84 12.85 -15.78 4.74
C ALA A 84 13.06 -16.77 5.90
N ILE A 85 11.98 -17.17 6.58
CA ILE A 85 12.02 -18.12 7.70
C ILE A 85 12.19 -19.56 7.21
N CYS A 86 11.38 -19.99 6.24
CA CYS A 86 11.34 -21.39 5.81
C CYS A 86 12.50 -21.78 4.88
N LYS A 87 13.12 -20.83 4.17
CA LYS A 87 14.15 -21.08 3.15
C LYS A 87 15.24 -19.98 3.13
N PRO A 88 15.98 -19.74 4.22
CA PRO A 88 16.93 -18.63 4.33
C PRO A 88 18.05 -18.68 3.27
N LEU A 89 18.61 -19.87 2.97
CA LEU A 89 19.69 -20.05 1.98
C LEU A 89 19.25 -19.76 0.53
N ARG A 90 17.95 -19.86 0.23
CA ARG A 90 17.39 -19.61 -1.10
C ARG A 90 16.68 -18.27 -1.21
N TYR A 91 16.53 -17.55 -0.10
CA TYR A 91 15.78 -16.30 -0.04
C TYR A 91 16.28 -15.27 -1.06
N SER A 92 17.60 -15.03 -1.14
CA SER A 92 18.18 -14.06 -2.09
C SER A 92 17.97 -14.45 -3.57
N SER A 93 17.84 -15.74 -3.86
CA SER A 93 17.55 -16.23 -5.22
C SER A 93 16.06 -16.15 -5.57
N ILE A 94 15.17 -16.25 -4.57
CA ILE A 94 13.72 -16.20 -4.76
C ILE A 94 13.24 -14.74 -4.76
N MET A 95 13.65 -13.96 -3.76
CA MET A 95 13.24 -12.56 -3.60
C MET A 95 14.30 -11.60 -4.16
N ASN A 96 14.34 -11.50 -5.49
CA ASN A 96 15.24 -10.59 -6.20
C ASN A 96 14.55 -9.25 -6.52
N TRP A 97 15.31 -8.18 -6.70
CA TRP A 97 14.82 -6.84 -7.04
C TRP A 97 13.90 -6.81 -8.27
N ARG A 98 14.17 -7.66 -9.27
CA ARG A 98 13.30 -7.81 -10.45
C ARG A 98 11.92 -8.35 -10.08
N LEU A 99 11.87 -9.35 -9.20
CA LEU A 99 10.61 -9.93 -8.74
C LEU A 99 9.85 -8.93 -7.86
N CYS A 100 10.54 -8.19 -7.00
CA CYS A 100 9.93 -7.06 -6.27
C CYS A 100 9.30 -6.04 -7.20
N GLY A 101 10.00 -5.64 -8.28
CA GLY A 101 9.44 -4.71 -9.27
C GLY A 101 8.18 -5.27 -9.96
N ILE A 102 8.17 -6.57 -10.29
CA ILE A 102 7.00 -7.22 -10.88
C ILE A 102 5.85 -7.29 -9.87
N LEU A 103 6.13 -7.68 -8.62
CA LEU A 103 5.13 -7.79 -7.56
C LEU A 103 4.48 -6.44 -7.25
N VAL A 104 5.27 -5.36 -7.23
CA VAL A 104 4.77 -3.98 -7.07
C VAL A 104 3.99 -3.51 -8.30
N GLY A 105 4.34 -3.98 -9.51
CA GLY A 105 3.59 -3.64 -10.73
C GLY A 105 2.28 -4.42 -10.88
N VAL A 106 2.13 -5.56 -10.21
CA VAL A 106 0.90 -6.37 -10.19
C VAL A 106 -0.09 -5.85 -9.15
N SER A 107 0.40 -5.26 -8.05
CA SER A 107 -0.43 -4.60 -7.03
C SER A 107 -1.05 -3.30 -7.52
#